data_AF-A0A970KAF4-F1
#
_entry.id   AF-A0A970KAF4-F1
#
_cell.length_a   1.000
_cell.length_b   1.000
_cell.length_c   1.000
_cell.angle_alpha   90.00
_cell.angle_beta   90.00
_cell.angle_gamma   90.00
#
_symmetry.space_group_name_H-M   'P 1'
#
loop_
_entity.id
_entity.type
_entity.pdbx_description
1 polymer ?
#
loop_
_entity_poly.entity_id
_entity_poly.type
_entity_poly.pdbx_seq_one_letter_code
_entity_poly.pdbx_strand_id
1 'polypeptide(L)'
;AGGCYYIEWLTNELAKSAWQLMQEIEGKGGMLEYVTKGEIHQEVETIVRERIEAVNKRKNIFVGINMYANPEEKLPTLQRDDKPVSKEDKAFILKDGALPKHRAVEEIECLRRQIEASQSNKKIFLLNLGTLADYKARADFALNFFPVGGLEVIYPNGFNTVEEAVTAAEKSGASAFCICSTDENYVSLVPEICAKMKGKILILAGYPADKIEEYKQAGIKCFIHLKADVVSTLRDLAKQMEVLK
;
A
#
# COMPACT_ATOMS: atom_id res chain seq x y z
N ALA A 1 9.38 30.95 16.74
CA ALA A 1 10.57 30.14 16.45
C ALA A 1 11.81 30.98 16.07
N GLY A 2 11.76 32.32 16.25
CA GLY A 2 12.89 33.18 15.90
C GLY A 2 14.16 32.83 16.68
N GLY A 3 15.29 32.79 16.00
CA GLY A 3 16.59 32.42 16.56
C GLY A 3 16.87 30.90 16.61
N CYS A 4 15.92 30.05 16.21
CA CYS A 4 16.20 28.64 16.01
C CYS A 4 16.92 28.44 14.68
N TYR A 5 18.23 28.13 14.72
CA TYR A 5 19.06 27.97 13.53
C TYR A 5 18.43 27.10 12.43
N TYR A 6 17.83 25.97 12.80
CA TYR A 6 17.16 25.08 11.83
C TYR A 6 15.96 25.75 11.16
N ILE A 7 15.10 26.43 11.93
CA ILE A 7 13.89 27.06 11.38
C ILE A 7 14.24 28.32 10.58
N GLU A 8 15.25 29.09 10.99
CA GLU A 8 15.73 30.23 10.22
C GLU A 8 16.31 29.78 8.87
N TRP A 9 17.15 28.74 8.89
CA TRP A 9 17.68 28.13 7.68
C TRP A 9 16.56 27.58 6.77
N LEU A 10 15.62 26.80 7.33
CA LEU A 10 14.51 26.21 6.56
C LEU A 10 13.59 27.29 5.97
N THR A 11 13.29 28.35 6.74
CA THR A 11 12.54 29.51 6.26
C THR A 11 13.22 30.14 5.05
N ASN A 12 14.53 30.36 5.14
CA ASN A 12 15.31 30.94 4.05
C ASN A 12 15.36 30.03 2.81
N GLU A 13 15.53 28.72 2.98
CA GLU A 13 15.53 27.78 1.85
C GLU A 13 14.16 27.66 1.17
N LEU A 14 13.08 27.65 1.93
CA LEU A 14 11.72 27.71 1.39
C LEU A 14 11.48 29.01 0.61
N ALA A 15 11.90 30.15 1.16
CA ALA A 15 11.76 31.45 0.50
C ALA A 15 12.53 31.51 -0.83
N LYS A 16 13.79 31.04 -0.86
CA LYS A 16 14.59 30.97 -2.09
C LYS A 16 13.93 30.09 -3.15
N SER A 17 13.50 28.90 -2.77
CA SER A 17 12.89 27.93 -3.69
C SER A 17 11.57 28.46 -4.27
N ALA A 18 10.72 29.05 -3.43
CA ALA A 18 9.47 29.66 -3.87
C ALA A 18 9.70 30.90 -4.75
N TRP A 19 10.72 31.71 -4.43
CA TRP A 19 11.08 32.88 -5.23
C TRP A 19 11.56 32.49 -6.63
N GLN A 20 12.39 31.45 -6.72
CA GLN A 20 12.84 30.91 -8.00
C GLN A 20 11.65 30.44 -8.84
N LEU A 21 10.74 29.65 -8.27
CA LEU A 21 9.54 29.18 -8.98
C LEU A 21 8.67 30.35 -9.47
N MET A 22 8.54 31.40 -8.66
CA MET A 22 7.81 32.62 -9.06
C MET A 22 8.48 33.31 -10.26
N GLN A 23 9.81 33.42 -10.26
CA GLN A 23 10.56 34.00 -11.39
C GLN A 23 10.41 33.17 -12.67
N GLU A 24 10.37 31.84 -12.57
CA GLU A 24 10.12 30.94 -13.70
C GLU A 24 8.71 31.14 -14.28
N ILE A 25 7.69 31.29 -13.43
CA ILE A 25 6.30 31.58 -13.85
C ILE A 25 6.22 32.95 -14.53
N GLU A 26 6.83 33.99 -13.95
CA GLU A 26 6.87 35.33 -14.55
C GLU A 26 7.58 35.31 -15.92
N GLY A 27 8.69 34.58 -16.05
CA GLY A 27 9.41 34.39 -17.31
C GLY A 27 8.60 33.70 -18.41
N LYS A 28 7.55 32.94 -18.04
CA LYS A 28 6.62 32.27 -18.96
C LYS A 28 5.38 33.10 -19.32
N GLY A 29 5.34 34.38 -18.91
CA GLY A 29 4.21 35.29 -19.16
C GLY A 29 3.27 35.49 -17.98
N GLY A 30 3.70 35.08 -16.77
CA GLY A 30 2.95 35.26 -15.54
C GLY A 30 1.92 34.16 -15.27
N MET A 31 1.31 34.22 -14.08
CA MET A 31 0.47 33.14 -13.56
C MET A 31 -0.76 32.83 -14.45
N LEU A 32 -1.42 33.85 -15.01
CA LEU A 32 -2.62 33.60 -15.83
C LEU A 32 -2.31 32.77 -17.07
N GLU A 33 -1.21 33.07 -17.75
CA GLU A 33 -0.75 32.32 -18.93
C GLU A 33 -0.34 30.90 -18.53
N TYR A 34 0.39 30.77 -17.42
CA TYR A 34 0.88 29.52 -16.88
C TYR A 34 -0.26 28.54 -16.53
N VAL A 35 -1.33 29.04 -15.89
CA VAL A 35 -2.53 28.25 -15.58
C VAL A 35 -3.36 27.97 -16.84
N THR A 36 -3.42 28.90 -17.81
CA THR A 36 -4.18 28.73 -19.06
C THR A 36 -3.55 27.69 -20.00
N LYS A 37 -2.22 27.55 -19.96
CA LYS A 37 -1.47 26.51 -20.66
C LYS A 37 -1.55 25.13 -20.00
N GLY A 38 -2.11 25.05 -18.79
CA GLY A 38 -2.21 23.81 -18.03
C GLY A 38 -0.89 23.35 -17.39
N GLU A 39 0.15 24.19 -17.37
CA GLU A 39 1.47 23.80 -16.81
C GLU A 39 1.35 23.49 -15.32
N ILE A 40 0.60 24.32 -14.58
CA ILE A 40 0.33 24.08 -13.15
C ILE A 40 -0.40 22.74 -12.91
N HIS A 41 -1.30 22.33 -13.81
CA HIS A 41 -2.02 21.07 -13.69
C HIS A 41 -1.06 19.89 -13.80
N GLN A 42 -0.14 19.94 -14.77
CA GLN A 42 0.86 18.88 -14.99
C GLN A 42 1.83 18.76 -13.81
N GLU A 43 2.29 19.89 -13.26
CA GLU A 43 3.18 19.88 -12.10
C GLU A 43 2.49 19.35 -10.85
N VAL A 44 1.27 19.83 -10.55
CA VAL A 44 0.47 19.35 -9.43
C VAL A 44 0.16 17.85 -9.57
N GLU A 45 -0.21 17.39 -10.76
CA GLU A 45 -0.49 15.97 -11.02
C GLU A 45 0.76 15.10 -10.82
N THR A 46 1.93 15.59 -11.22
CA THR A 46 3.21 14.90 -10.99
C THR A 46 3.49 14.77 -9.48
N ILE A 47 3.37 15.85 -8.72
CA ILE A 47 3.54 15.83 -7.26
C ILE A 47 2.52 14.91 -6.59
N VAL A 48 1.26 14.95 -7.02
CA VAL A 48 0.20 14.08 -6.50
C VAL A 48 0.55 12.61 -6.73
N ARG A 49 0.95 12.24 -7.95
CA ARG A 49 1.34 10.87 -8.29
C ARG A 49 2.52 10.39 -7.45
N GLU A 50 3.56 11.20 -7.31
CA GLU A 50 4.72 10.85 -6.48
C GLU A 50 4.35 10.68 -5.00
N ARG A 51 3.48 11.54 -4.47
CA ARG A 51 3.00 11.42 -3.09
C ARG A 51 2.16 10.18 -2.87
N ILE A 52 1.24 9.86 -3.79
CA ILE A 52 0.42 8.64 -3.73
C ILE A 52 1.32 7.41 -3.82
N GLU A 53 2.27 7.38 -4.74
CA GLU A 53 3.24 6.28 -4.87
C GLU A 53 4.07 6.10 -3.58
N ALA A 54 4.52 7.19 -2.97
CA ALA A 54 5.25 7.16 -1.71
C ALA A 54 4.37 6.63 -0.55
N VAL A 55 3.07 6.94 -0.54
CA VAL A 55 2.11 6.38 0.42
C VAL A 55 1.88 4.89 0.17
N ASN A 56 1.66 4.49 -1.07
CA ASN A 56 1.39 3.09 -1.44
C ASN A 56 2.61 2.20 -1.17
N LYS A 57 3.83 2.70 -1.40
CA LYS A 57 5.09 2.03 -1.04
C LYS A 57 5.48 2.17 0.43
N ARG A 58 4.63 2.79 1.26
CA ARG A 58 4.86 3.03 2.70
C ARG A 58 6.17 3.76 3.00
N LYS A 59 6.63 4.62 2.08
CA LYS A 59 7.69 5.61 2.35
C LYS A 59 7.14 6.76 3.20
N ASN A 60 5.91 7.18 2.90
CA ASN A 60 5.16 8.14 3.70
C ASN A 60 4.12 7.38 4.53
N ILE A 61 4.25 7.45 5.86
CA ILE A 61 3.42 6.68 6.79
C ILE A 61 2.21 7.50 7.23
N PHE A 62 1.03 6.91 7.06
CA PHE A 62 -0.25 7.34 7.60
C PHE A 62 -0.74 6.29 8.58
N VAL A 63 -0.52 6.57 9.88
CA VAL A 63 -0.88 5.68 10.98
C VAL A 63 -2.39 5.41 10.98
N GLY A 64 -2.77 4.14 11.13
CA GLY A 64 -4.16 3.69 11.07
C GLY A 64 -4.65 3.40 9.65
N ILE A 65 -3.88 3.77 8.62
CA ILE A 65 -4.26 3.57 7.21
C ILE A 65 -3.30 2.62 6.50
N ASN A 66 -2.08 3.06 6.20
CA ASN A 66 -1.09 2.24 5.47
C ASN A 66 -0.06 1.57 6.40
N MET A 67 -0.15 1.85 7.70
CA MET A 67 0.64 1.25 8.77
C MET A 67 -0.20 1.17 10.03
N TYR A 68 -0.17 0.02 10.72
CA TYR A 68 -0.96 -0.24 11.93
C TYR A 68 -2.47 0.02 11.73
N ALA A 69 -3.02 -0.46 10.62
CA ALA A 69 -4.45 -0.36 10.33
C ALA A 69 -5.27 -1.17 11.35
N ASN A 70 -6.37 -0.60 11.84
CA ASN A 70 -7.28 -1.30 12.73
C ASN A 70 -8.31 -2.11 11.92
N PRO A 71 -8.30 -3.46 11.94
CA PRO A 71 -9.27 -4.26 11.19
C PRO A 71 -10.70 -4.14 11.74
N GLU A 72 -10.85 -3.80 13.02
CA GLU A 72 -12.15 -3.75 13.71
C GLU A 72 -12.85 -2.38 13.60
N GLU A 73 -12.20 -1.40 12.97
CA GLU A 73 -12.82 -0.08 12.80
C GLU A 73 -13.99 -0.13 11.83
N LYS A 74 -15.02 0.67 12.11
CA LYS A 74 -16.11 0.90 11.15
C LYS A 74 -15.72 2.03 10.23
N LEU A 75 -15.61 1.74 8.93
CA LEU A 75 -15.24 2.76 7.95
C LEU A 75 -16.26 3.90 7.92
N PRO A 76 -15.81 5.17 7.98
CA PRO A 76 -16.70 6.29 7.86
C PRO A 76 -17.24 6.39 6.43
N THR A 77 -18.47 6.87 6.31
CA THR A 77 -19.07 7.19 5.01
C THR A 77 -18.28 8.33 4.37
N LEU A 78 -17.79 8.14 3.15
CA LEU A 78 -17.19 9.23 2.38
C LEU A 78 -18.29 10.19 1.95
N GLN A 79 -18.35 11.37 2.56
CA GLN A 79 -19.07 12.50 2.01
C GLN A 79 -18.05 13.46 1.40
N ARG A 80 -17.93 13.41 0.08
CA ARG A 80 -17.15 14.38 -0.67
C ARG A 80 -18.13 15.43 -1.19
N ASP A 81 -18.03 16.66 -0.69
CA ASP A 81 -18.81 17.77 -1.23
C ASP A 81 -18.14 18.24 -2.53
N ASP A 82 -18.41 17.51 -3.61
CA ASP A 82 -17.97 17.85 -4.96
C ASP A 82 -19.00 18.74 -5.69
N LYS A 83 -19.87 19.46 -4.96
CA LYS A 83 -20.81 20.37 -5.59
C LYS A 83 -20.04 21.34 -6.50
N PRO A 84 -20.34 21.37 -7.81
CA PRO A 84 -19.69 22.29 -8.69
C PRO A 84 -20.05 23.71 -8.27
N VAL A 85 -19.02 24.54 -8.06
CA VAL A 85 -19.21 25.99 -7.87
C VAL A 85 -19.95 26.53 -9.09
N SER A 86 -21.01 27.33 -8.86
CA SER A 86 -21.82 27.93 -9.94
C SER A 86 -20.93 28.62 -10.97
N LYS A 87 -21.30 28.52 -12.25
CA LYS A 87 -20.58 29.20 -13.34
C LYS A 87 -20.79 30.71 -13.30
N GLU A 88 -21.92 31.18 -12.76
CA GLU A 88 -22.26 32.62 -12.73
C GLU A 88 -21.32 33.45 -11.84
N ASP A 89 -20.66 32.82 -10.85
CA ASP A 89 -19.79 33.50 -9.88
C ASP A 89 -18.29 33.46 -10.23
N LYS A 90 -17.91 32.98 -11.43
CA LYS A 90 -16.49 32.74 -11.78
C LYS A 90 -15.89 33.88 -12.60
N ALA A 91 -14.81 34.47 -12.09
CA ALA A 91 -14.02 35.47 -12.82
C ALA A 91 -13.24 34.89 -14.02
N PHE A 92 -12.89 33.60 -13.98
CA PHE A 92 -12.15 32.92 -15.05
C PHE A 92 -12.50 31.43 -15.09
N ILE A 93 -12.55 30.84 -16.29
CA ILE A 93 -12.83 29.41 -16.50
C ILE A 93 -11.62 28.77 -17.18
N LEU A 94 -11.02 27.80 -16.50
CA LEU A 94 -9.90 27.02 -17.01
C LEU A 94 -10.37 25.96 -18.01
N LYS A 95 -9.65 25.85 -19.13
CA LYS A 95 -9.94 24.85 -20.18
C LYS A 95 -9.78 23.42 -19.64
N ASP A 96 -8.74 23.19 -18.85
CA ASP A 96 -8.44 21.89 -18.24
C ASP A 96 -9.24 21.63 -16.95
N GLY A 97 -10.16 22.53 -16.62
CA GLY A 97 -11.00 22.41 -15.42
C GLY A 97 -10.28 22.79 -14.11
N ALA A 98 -10.94 22.49 -13.00
CA ALA A 98 -10.39 22.74 -11.68
C ALA A 98 -9.20 21.83 -11.39
N LEU A 99 -8.24 22.32 -10.57
CA LEU A 99 -7.13 21.49 -10.12
C LEU A 99 -7.63 20.24 -9.38
N PRO A 100 -7.00 19.09 -9.62
CA PRO A 100 -7.42 17.83 -9.02
C PRO A 100 -7.25 17.88 -7.50
N LYS A 101 -8.31 17.52 -6.77
CA LYS A 101 -8.29 17.36 -5.31
C LYS A 101 -8.18 15.86 -5.00
N HIS A 102 -7.05 15.45 -4.42
CA HIS A 102 -6.84 14.07 -4.00
C HIS A 102 -6.46 14.00 -2.53
N ARG A 103 -6.96 12.98 -1.84
CA ARG A 103 -6.38 12.56 -0.56
C ARG A 103 -5.32 11.52 -0.86
N ALA A 104 -4.13 11.68 -0.28
CA ALA A 104 -2.99 10.80 -0.58
C ALA A 104 -3.26 9.30 -0.29
N VAL A 105 -4.27 9.01 0.55
CA VAL A 105 -4.66 7.67 1.00
C VAL A 105 -5.94 7.14 0.33
N GLU A 106 -6.54 7.90 -0.58
CA GLU A 106 -7.85 7.60 -1.17
C GLU A 106 -7.90 6.20 -1.80
N GLU A 107 -6.83 5.78 -2.47
CA GLU A 107 -6.75 4.45 -3.10
C GLU A 107 -6.80 3.30 -2.10
N ILE A 108 -6.10 3.42 -0.96
CA ILE A 108 -6.07 2.42 0.11
C ILE A 108 -7.45 2.28 0.72
N GLU A 109 -8.08 3.42 1.05
CA GLU A 109 -9.41 3.39 1.64
C GLU A 109 -10.47 2.85 0.68
N CYS A 110 -10.38 3.18 -0.61
CA CYS A 110 -11.26 2.62 -1.63
C CYS A 110 -11.08 1.10 -1.73
N LEU A 111 -9.84 0.61 -1.78
CA LEU A 111 -9.54 -0.82 -1.78
C LEU A 111 -10.12 -1.51 -0.54
N ARG A 112 -9.87 -0.94 0.64
CA ARG A 112 -10.36 -1.45 1.91
C ARG A 112 -11.89 -1.55 1.94
N ARG A 113 -12.60 -0.51 1.49
CA ARG A 113 -14.08 -0.55 1.37
C ARG A 113 -14.57 -1.64 0.44
N GLN A 114 -13.91 -1.83 -0.70
CA GLN A 114 -14.31 -2.86 -1.67
C GLN A 114 -14.13 -4.27 -1.09
N ILE A 115 -13.01 -4.50 -0.39
CA ILE A 115 -12.73 -5.78 0.27
C ILE A 115 -13.69 -6.00 1.45
N GLU A 116 -13.93 -5.00 2.29
CA GLU A 116 -14.89 -5.09 3.40
C GLU A 116 -16.32 -5.36 2.93
N ALA A 117 -16.75 -4.79 1.81
CA ALA A 117 -18.09 -5.03 1.25
C ALA A 117 -18.27 -6.46 0.70
N SER A 118 -17.18 -7.15 0.36
CA SER A 118 -17.23 -8.51 -0.16
C SER A 118 -17.74 -9.51 0.88
N GLN A 119 -18.50 -10.51 0.44
CA GLN A 119 -18.94 -11.63 1.29
C GLN A 119 -18.03 -12.86 1.16
N SER A 120 -17.03 -12.80 0.26
CA SER A 120 -16.04 -13.86 0.08
C SER A 120 -15.14 -13.99 1.31
N ASN A 121 -14.42 -15.11 1.38
CA ASN A 121 -13.49 -15.38 2.46
C ASN A 121 -12.22 -14.52 2.35
N LYS A 122 -12.00 -13.65 3.35
CA LYS A 122 -10.90 -12.68 3.42
C LYS A 122 -9.74 -13.12 4.31
N LYS A 123 -9.80 -14.34 4.84
CA LYS A 123 -8.87 -14.83 5.85
C LYS A 123 -7.58 -15.32 5.22
N ILE A 124 -6.46 -14.84 5.75
CA ILE A 124 -5.11 -15.24 5.44
C ILE A 124 -4.52 -15.93 6.67
N PHE A 125 -3.98 -17.13 6.50
CA PHE A 125 -3.33 -17.85 7.59
C PHE A 125 -1.81 -17.70 7.52
N LEU A 126 -1.17 -17.36 8.64
CA LEU A 126 0.29 -17.26 8.71
C LEU A 126 0.91 -18.64 9.02
N LEU A 127 1.69 -19.14 8.08
CA LEU A 127 2.55 -20.33 8.22
C LEU A 127 3.86 -19.89 8.88
N ASN A 128 3.82 -19.72 10.20
CA ASN A 128 4.96 -19.35 11.03
C ASN A 128 5.89 -20.55 11.22
N LEU A 129 7.04 -20.59 10.55
CA LEU A 129 7.91 -21.76 10.53
C LEU A 129 9.27 -21.46 11.16
N GLY A 130 9.71 -22.38 12.02
CA GLY A 130 10.93 -22.25 12.81
C GLY A 130 10.67 -21.66 14.20
N THR A 131 11.73 -21.15 14.82
CA THR A 131 11.65 -20.53 16.14
C THR A 131 10.95 -19.17 16.08
N LEU A 132 10.54 -18.65 17.23
CA LEU A 132 9.96 -17.30 17.32
C LEU A 132 10.88 -16.23 16.69
N ALA A 133 12.20 -16.37 16.84
CA ALA A 133 13.16 -15.44 16.25
C ALA A 133 13.14 -15.48 14.71
N ASP A 134 12.84 -16.64 14.13
CA ASP A 134 12.87 -16.86 12.68
C ASP A 134 11.67 -16.23 11.99
N TYR A 135 10.46 -16.40 12.54
CA TYR A 135 9.23 -15.96 11.87
C TYR A 135 8.69 -14.61 12.35
N LYS A 136 8.99 -14.18 13.59
CA LYS A 136 8.31 -13.03 14.22
C LYS A 136 8.37 -11.76 13.39
N ALA A 137 9.54 -11.39 12.87
CA ALA A 137 9.68 -10.17 12.08
C ALA A 137 8.82 -10.19 10.79
N ARG A 138 8.74 -11.35 10.12
CA ARG A 138 7.93 -11.52 8.90
C ARG A 138 6.44 -11.63 9.21
N ALA A 139 6.09 -12.29 10.30
CA ALA A 139 4.71 -12.40 10.75
C ALA A 139 4.15 -11.05 11.21
N ASP A 140 4.92 -10.29 12.00
CA ASP A 140 4.55 -8.93 12.42
C ASP A 140 4.43 -7.99 11.21
N PHE A 141 5.29 -8.16 10.19
CA PHE A 141 5.14 -7.43 8.93
C PHE A 141 3.86 -7.81 8.19
N ALA A 142 3.53 -9.10 8.08
CA ALA A 142 2.30 -9.58 7.45
C ALA A 142 1.05 -9.08 8.19
N LEU A 143 1.07 -9.09 9.52
CA LEU A 143 0.01 -8.58 10.39
C LEU A 143 -0.24 -7.08 10.17
N ASN A 144 0.79 -6.31 9.82
CA ASN A 144 0.66 -4.89 9.49
C ASN A 144 0.34 -4.63 8.01
N PHE A 145 0.58 -5.61 7.12
CA PHE A 145 0.43 -5.45 5.68
C PHE A 145 -0.99 -5.76 5.21
N PHE A 146 -1.54 -6.92 5.57
CA PHE A 146 -2.82 -7.39 5.04
C PHE A 146 -4.04 -6.58 5.51
N PRO A 147 -4.14 -6.16 6.80
CA PRO A 147 -5.27 -5.38 7.27
C PRO A 147 -5.41 -3.99 6.63
N VAL A 148 -4.35 -3.45 6.03
CA VAL A 148 -4.41 -2.19 5.25
C VAL A 148 -5.45 -2.28 4.13
N GLY A 149 -5.59 -3.46 3.53
CA GLY A 149 -6.61 -3.73 2.52
C GLY A 149 -7.91 -4.28 3.08
N GLY A 150 -8.06 -4.46 4.39
CA GLY A 150 -9.25 -5.08 4.99
C GLY A 150 -9.27 -6.62 4.92
N LEU A 151 -8.10 -7.25 4.73
CA LEU A 151 -7.96 -8.71 4.83
C LEU A 151 -7.73 -9.12 6.30
N GLU A 152 -8.32 -10.25 6.67
CA GLU A 152 -8.23 -10.78 8.04
C GLU A 152 -7.03 -11.72 8.17
N VAL A 153 -6.26 -11.59 9.25
CA VAL A 153 -5.06 -12.41 9.47
C VAL A 153 -5.28 -13.35 10.64
N ILE A 154 -5.13 -14.65 10.40
CA ILE A 154 -5.06 -15.67 11.43
C ILE A 154 -3.59 -15.86 11.78
N TYR A 155 -3.23 -15.51 13.02
CA TYR A 155 -1.86 -15.57 13.53
C TYR A 155 -1.72 -16.71 14.57
N PRO A 156 -1.39 -17.94 14.14
CA PRO A 156 -1.16 -19.06 15.04
C PRO A 156 0.23 -18.97 15.70
N ASN A 157 0.46 -19.84 16.69
CA ASN A 157 1.82 -20.10 17.20
C ASN A 157 2.73 -20.69 16.10
N GLY A 158 4.05 -20.60 16.29
CA GLY A 158 5.02 -21.20 15.39
C GLY A 158 4.93 -22.72 15.28
N PHE A 159 5.31 -23.24 14.13
CA PHE A 159 5.36 -24.67 13.79
C PHE A 159 6.81 -25.12 13.62
N ASN A 160 7.13 -26.31 14.14
CA ASN A 160 8.45 -26.90 13.99
C ASN A 160 8.59 -27.68 12.67
N THR A 161 7.46 -28.15 12.12
CA THR A 161 7.43 -28.95 10.88
C THR A 161 6.43 -28.39 9.88
N VAL A 162 6.67 -28.67 8.60
CA VAL A 162 5.77 -28.24 7.51
C VAL A 162 4.45 -28.99 7.58
N GLU A 163 4.45 -30.27 7.96
CA GLU A 163 3.24 -31.09 8.13
C GLU A 163 2.26 -30.50 9.14
N GLU A 164 2.77 -30.08 10.31
CA GLU A 164 1.95 -29.44 11.35
C GLU A 164 1.35 -28.13 10.84
N ALA A 165 2.16 -27.31 10.16
CA ALA A 165 1.73 -26.02 9.62
C ALA A 165 0.64 -26.18 8.55
N VAL A 166 0.81 -27.13 7.62
CA VAL A 166 -0.18 -27.43 6.57
C VAL A 166 -1.48 -27.97 7.18
N THR A 167 -1.39 -28.88 8.15
CA THR A 167 -2.57 -29.42 8.83
C THR A 167 -3.35 -28.33 9.56
N ALA A 168 -2.66 -27.39 10.22
CA ALA A 168 -3.30 -26.26 10.88
C ALA A 168 -3.92 -25.28 9.87
N ALA A 169 -3.21 -25.03 8.75
CA ALA A 169 -3.70 -24.19 7.66
C ALA A 169 -4.98 -24.74 7.03
N GLU A 170 -5.08 -26.05 6.78
CA GLU A 170 -6.29 -26.68 6.25
C GLU A 170 -7.49 -26.55 7.20
N LYS A 171 -7.25 -26.65 8.51
CA LYS A 171 -8.29 -26.50 9.55
C LYS A 171 -8.72 -25.04 9.78
N SER A 172 -7.87 -24.08 9.40
CA SER A 172 -8.12 -22.65 9.64
C SER A 172 -9.31 -22.08 8.86
N GLY A 173 -9.68 -22.73 7.74
CA GLY A 173 -10.66 -22.20 6.81
C GLY A 173 -10.22 -20.92 6.09
N ALA A 174 -8.92 -20.58 6.06
CA ALA A 174 -8.40 -19.46 5.27
C ALA A 174 -8.40 -19.75 3.76
N SER A 175 -8.50 -18.68 2.95
CA SER A 175 -8.45 -18.77 1.49
C SER A 175 -7.04 -18.58 0.93
N ALA A 176 -6.15 -17.92 1.68
CA ALA A 176 -4.74 -17.75 1.33
C ALA A 176 -3.81 -18.01 2.52
N PHE A 177 -2.53 -18.30 2.23
CA PHE A 177 -1.56 -18.74 3.22
C PHE A 177 -0.24 -18.00 3.02
N CYS A 178 0.29 -17.39 4.08
CA CYS A 178 1.50 -16.59 4.04
C CYS A 178 2.64 -17.27 4.80
N ILE A 179 3.74 -17.57 4.11
CA ILE A 179 4.92 -18.24 4.67
C ILE A 179 5.81 -17.21 5.36
N CYS A 180 5.97 -17.35 6.68
CA CYS A 180 6.78 -16.47 7.51
C CYS A 180 7.94 -17.27 8.13
N SER A 181 9.16 -16.99 7.70
CA SER A 181 10.41 -17.53 8.26
C SER A 181 11.57 -16.64 7.79
N THR A 182 12.81 -17.08 7.97
CA THR A 182 13.99 -16.37 7.46
C THR A 182 14.28 -16.71 6.00
N ASP A 183 15.11 -15.88 5.35
CA ASP A 183 15.47 -16.05 3.95
C ASP A 183 16.31 -17.33 3.73
N GLU A 184 17.09 -17.74 4.74
CA GLU A 184 17.85 -19.00 4.72
C GLU A 184 16.93 -20.22 4.73
N ASN A 185 15.90 -20.21 5.57
CA ASN A 185 14.97 -21.33 5.71
C ASN A 185 14.04 -21.48 4.50
N TYR A 186 13.79 -20.40 3.74
CA TYR A 186 12.93 -20.47 2.56
C TYR A 186 13.41 -21.45 1.49
N VAL A 187 14.72 -21.71 1.41
CA VAL A 187 15.30 -22.62 0.41
C VAL A 187 14.76 -24.04 0.54
N SER A 188 14.54 -24.51 1.76
CA SER A 188 13.95 -25.84 2.03
C SER A 188 12.43 -25.77 2.15
N LEU A 189 11.91 -24.75 2.85
CA LEU A 189 10.49 -24.66 3.20
C LEU A 189 9.58 -24.37 1.99
N VAL A 190 9.97 -23.46 1.10
CA VAL A 190 9.10 -23.00 0.00
C VAL A 190 8.75 -24.14 -0.97
N PRO A 191 9.72 -24.92 -1.50
CA PRO A 191 9.40 -26.03 -2.39
C PRO A 191 8.50 -27.08 -1.73
N GLU A 192 8.74 -27.39 -0.45
CA GLU A 192 7.99 -28.39 0.29
C GLU A 192 6.53 -27.98 0.52
N ILE A 193 6.31 -26.74 0.97
CA ILE A 193 4.97 -26.17 1.18
C ILE A 193 4.22 -26.08 -0.14
N CYS A 194 4.87 -25.62 -1.20
CA CYS A 194 4.27 -25.54 -2.53
C CYS A 194 3.87 -26.92 -3.06
N ALA A 195 4.66 -27.96 -2.77
CA ALA A 195 4.33 -29.33 -3.16
C ALA A 195 3.11 -29.89 -2.41
N LYS A 196 2.98 -29.58 -1.11
CA LYS A 196 1.86 -30.04 -0.25
C LYS A 196 0.58 -29.23 -0.46
N MET A 197 0.68 -27.92 -0.71
CA MET A 197 -0.46 -27.00 -0.85
C MET A 197 -0.72 -26.58 -2.30
N LYS A 198 -0.62 -27.53 -3.25
CA LYS A 198 -0.86 -27.25 -4.68
C LYS A 198 -2.25 -26.68 -4.91
N GLY A 199 -2.32 -25.62 -5.72
CA GLY A 199 -3.57 -24.93 -6.06
C GLY A 199 -4.10 -23.97 -4.99
N LYS A 200 -3.45 -23.87 -3.82
CA LYS A 200 -3.75 -22.84 -2.82
C LYS A 200 -3.03 -21.53 -3.17
N ILE A 201 -3.55 -20.42 -2.65
CA ILE A 201 -2.93 -19.10 -2.81
C ILE A 201 -1.82 -18.96 -1.77
N LEU A 202 -0.57 -19.12 -2.22
CA LEU A 202 0.62 -19.04 -1.37
C LEU A 202 1.30 -17.68 -1.53
N ILE A 203 1.62 -17.07 -0.39
CA ILE A 203 2.25 -15.75 -0.27
C ILE A 203 3.59 -15.94 0.46
N LEU A 204 4.66 -15.31 0.01
CA LEU A 204 5.94 -15.31 0.72
C LEU A 204 6.16 -13.97 1.42
N ALA A 205 6.41 -14.00 2.73
CA ALA A 205 6.77 -12.81 3.50
C ALA A 205 8.27 -12.51 3.40
N GLY A 206 8.71 -12.12 2.21
CA GLY A 206 10.11 -11.83 1.90
C GLY A 206 10.28 -11.60 0.41
N TYR A 207 11.49 -11.21 0.01
CA TYR A 207 11.81 -10.98 -1.39
C TYR A 207 13.24 -11.46 -1.70
N PRO A 208 13.46 -12.79 -1.80
CA PRO A 208 14.76 -13.35 -2.12
C PRO A 208 15.04 -13.15 -3.61
N ALA A 209 15.76 -12.08 -3.94
CA ALA A 209 15.94 -11.57 -5.31
C ALA A 209 16.40 -12.65 -6.31
N ASP A 210 17.28 -13.54 -5.88
CA ASP A 210 17.87 -14.58 -6.73
C ASP A 210 16.95 -15.78 -6.99
N LYS A 211 15.83 -15.91 -6.25
CA LYS A 211 14.94 -17.09 -6.28
C LYS A 211 13.49 -16.78 -6.63
N ILE A 212 13.19 -15.55 -7.06
CA ILE A 212 11.82 -15.11 -7.34
C ILE A 212 11.15 -16.01 -8.38
N GLU A 213 11.83 -16.22 -9.52
CA GLU A 213 11.25 -16.98 -10.63
C GLU A 213 11.10 -18.46 -10.28
N GLU A 214 12.06 -19.02 -9.55
CA GLU A 214 11.99 -20.39 -9.02
C GLU A 214 10.77 -20.56 -8.09
N TYR A 215 10.57 -19.63 -7.15
CA TYR A 215 9.46 -19.70 -6.20
C TYR A 215 8.10 -19.43 -6.84
N LYS A 216 8.03 -18.56 -7.86
CA LYS A 216 6.83 -18.40 -8.69
C LYS A 216 6.47 -19.69 -9.43
N GLN A 217 7.46 -20.36 -10.01
CA GLN A 217 7.26 -21.64 -10.70
C GLN A 217 6.85 -22.75 -9.72
N ALA A 218 7.41 -22.75 -8.50
CA ALA A 218 7.02 -23.69 -7.46
C ALA A 218 5.55 -23.52 -7.04
N GLY A 219 5.03 -22.29 -7.02
CA GLY A 219 3.62 -22.01 -6.77
C GLY A 219 3.32 -20.74 -5.98
N ILE A 220 4.33 -19.97 -5.57
CA ILE A 220 4.13 -18.70 -4.88
C ILE A 220 3.48 -17.69 -5.82
N LYS A 221 2.36 -17.11 -5.36
CA LYS A 221 1.56 -16.16 -6.16
C LYS A 221 1.85 -14.71 -5.84
N CYS A 222 2.33 -14.42 -4.63
CA CYS A 222 2.52 -13.07 -4.14
C CYS A 222 3.72 -13.00 -3.19
N PHE A 223 4.44 -11.87 -3.22
CA PHE A 223 5.56 -11.59 -2.33
C PHE A 223 5.27 -10.28 -1.60
N ILE A 224 5.40 -10.28 -0.27
CA ILE A 224 5.22 -9.08 0.55
C ILE A 224 6.56 -8.67 1.16
N HIS A 225 6.94 -7.40 1.00
CA HIS A 225 8.23 -6.87 1.46
C HIS A 225 8.18 -5.34 1.62
N LEU A 226 9.21 -4.75 2.24
CA LEU A 226 9.27 -3.31 2.56
C LEU A 226 9.04 -2.37 1.38
N LYS A 227 9.45 -2.76 0.17
CA LYS A 227 9.33 -1.94 -1.05
C LYS A 227 8.07 -2.27 -1.87
N ALA A 228 7.27 -3.24 -1.45
CA ALA A 228 6.05 -3.61 -2.15
C ALA A 228 5.04 -2.47 -2.08
N ASP A 229 4.43 -2.16 -3.22
CA ASP A 229 3.29 -1.25 -3.30
C ASP A 229 2.07 -1.97 -2.73
N VAL A 230 1.57 -1.46 -1.60
CA VAL A 230 0.51 -2.13 -0.82
C VAL A 230 -0.80 -2.22 -1.60
N VAL A 231 -1.14 -1.18 -2.37
CA VAL A 231 -2.42 -1.10 -3.08
C VAL A 231 -2.47 -2.12 -4.21
N SER A 232 -1.47 -2.14 -5.08
CA SER A 232 -1.39 -3.08 -6.19
C SER A 232 -1.28 -4.53 -5.68
N THR A 233 -0.40 -4.78 -4.73
CA THR A 233 -0.17 -6.13 -4.17
C THR A 233 -1.43 -6.70 -3.53
N LEU A 234 -2.12 -5.92 -2.68
CA LEU A 234 -3.34 -6.38 -2.01
C LEU A 234 -4.52 -6.48 -2.98
N ARG A 235 -4.61 -5.60 -3.98
CA ARG A 235 -5.64 -5.69 -5.02
C ARG A 235 -5.49 -6.98 -5.84
N ASP A 236 -4.28 -7.30 -6.27
CA ASP A 236 -4.01 -8.52 -7.04
C ASP A 236 -4.26 -9.76 -6.20
N LEU A 237 -3.84 -9.75 -4.94
CA LEU A 237 -4.13 -10.84 -4.00
C LEU A 237 -5.64 -11.00 -3.78
N ALA A 238 -6.37 -9.92 -3.55
CA ALA A 238 -7.81 -9.97 -3.32
C ALA A 238 -8.59 -10.45 -4.56
N LYS A 239 -8.10 -10.16 -5.78
CA LYS A 239 -8.63 -10.76 -7.02
C LYS A 239 -8.38 -12.26 -7.07
N GLN A 240 -7.16 -12.72 -6.73
CA GLN A 240 -6.85 -14.15 -6.67
C GLN A 240 -7.69 -14.90 -5.64
N MET A 241 -7.99 -14.25 -4.51
CA MET A 241 -8.87 -14.78 -3.46
C MET A 241 -10.36 -14.68 -3.80
N GLU A 242 -10.72 -14.16 -5.00
CA GLU A 242 -12.11 -13.91 -5.43
C GLU A 242 -12.90 -13.00 -4.46
N VAL A 243 -12.18 -12.16 -3.72
CA VAL A 243 -12.74 -11.14 -2.83
C VAL A 243 -13.13 -9.91 -3.63
N LEU A 244 -12.30 -9.55 -4.62
CA LEU A 244 -12.59 -8.51 -5.60
C LEU A 244 -12.85 -9.15 -6.97
N LYS A 245 -13.82 -8.60 -7.70
CA LYS A 245 -14.11 -8.95 -9.09
C LYS A 245 -13.25 -8.14 -10.06
#